data_AF-A0A6S7GT38-F1
#
_entry.id   AF-A0A6S7GT38-F1
#
_cell.length_a   1.000
_cell.length_b   1.000
_cell.length_c   1.000
_cell.angle_alpha   90.00
_cell.angle_beta   90.00
_cell.angle_gamma   90.00
#
_symmetry.space_group_name_H-M   'P 1'
#
loop_
_entity.id
_entity.type
_entity.pdbx_description
1 polymer ?
#
loop_
_entity_poly.entity_id
_entity_poly.type
_entity_poly.pdbx_seq_one_letter_code
_entity_poly.pdbx_strand_id
1 'polypeptide(L)'
;LLKGEYDSLLRWPFQQEVKFTLIDQQNDLDERRNIVKVLAPAGNNEGVVNFQRPIKSCNTGRGYAKFVPHDVIRTRRYIRDDMMYLKIEVEPTATVG
;
A
#
# COMPACT_ATOMS: atom_id res chain seq x y z
N LEU A 1 -5.12 -7.20 4.78
CA LEU A 1 -6.32 -6.82 5.57
C LEU A 1 -6.33 -7.62 6.85
N LEU A 2 -6.71 -6.98 7.94
CA LEU A 2 -6.83 -7.57 9.27
C LEU A 2 -8.30 -7.60 9.68
N LYS A 3 -8.68 -8.55 10.52
CA LYS A 3 -10.04 -8.61 11.06
C LYS A 3 -10.27 -7.43 11.99
N GLY A 4 -11.28 -6.61 11.66
CA GLY A 4 -11.72 -5.47 12.46
C GLY A 4 -13.01 -5.77 13.22
N GLU A 5 -13.25 -5.00 14.28
CA GLU A 5 -14.49 -5.05 15.07
C GLU A 5 -15.72 -4.71 14.21
N TYR A 6 -15.56 -3.77 13.27
CA TYR A 6 -16.65 -3.26 12.42
C TYR A 6 -16.74 -3.93 11.04
N ASP A 7 -16.06 -5.07 10.83
CA ASP A 7 -16.03 -5.74 9.52
C ASP A 7 -17.43 -6.14 9.00
N SER A 8 -18.42 -6.29 9.88
CA SER A 8 -19.82 -6.56 9.48
C SER A 8 -20.52 -5.36 8.84
N LEU A 9 -20.03 -4.14 9.09
CA LEU A 9 -20.60 -2.90 8.57
C LEU A 9 -19.93 -2.43 7.26
N LEU A 10 -18.78 -3.00 6.91
CA LEU A 10 -18.00 -2.62 5.74
C LEU A 10 -18.44 -3.40 4.49
N ARG A 11 -18.25 -2.78 3.32
CA ARG A 11 -18.45 -3.43 2.02
C ARG A 11 -17.29 -4.40 1.75
N TRP A 12 -17.64 -5.58 1.22
CA TRP A 12 -16.68 -6.61 0.82
C TRP A 12 -16.91 -7.06 -0.63
N PRO A 13 -15.85 -7.42 -1.38
CA PRO A 13 -14.43 -7.32 -1.01
C PRO A 13 -13.98 -5.86 -0.81
N PHE A 14 -12.84 -5.65 -0.14
CA PHE A 14 -12.20 -4.34 -0.01
C PHE A 14 -11.95 -3.74 -1.40
N GLN A 15 -12.40 -2.49 -1.61
CA GLN A 15 -12.42 -1.85 -2.94
C GLN A 15 -11.61 -0.54 -2.98
N GLN A 16 -10.80 -0.27 -1.97
CA GLN A 16 -10.04 0.97 -1.91
C GLN A 16 -8.69 0.78 -2.60
N GLU A 17 -8.27 1.81 -3.34
CA GLU A 17 -6.90 1.87 -3.84
C GLU A 17 -5.92 2.05 -2.68
N VAL A 18 -4.81 1.33 -2.73
CA VAL A 18 -3.72 1.46 -1.75
C VAL A 18 -2.45 1.92 -2.46
N LYS A 19 -2.00 3.13 -2.12
CA LYS A 19 -0.79 3.73 -2.65
C LYS A 19 0.36 3.58 -1.66
N PHE A 20 1.43 2.95 -2.11
CA PHE A 20 2.68 2.75 -1.40
C PHE A 20 3.69 3.75 -1.93
N THR A 21 4.28 4.56 -1.05
CA THR A 21 5.28 5.57 -1.41
C THR A 21 6.54 5.35 -0.57
N LEU A 22 7.62 4.90 -1.21
CA LEU A 22 8.96 4.90 -0.62
C LEU A 22 9.53 6.31 -0.72
N ILE A 23 9.81 6.92 0.44
CA ILE A 23 10.21 8.32 0.54
C ILE A 23 11.69 8.48 0.23
N ASP A 24 12.02 9.39 -0.67
CA ASP A 24 13.37 9.90 -0.86
C ASP A 24 13.65 11.00 0.15
N GLN A 25 14.63 10.78 1.03
CA GLN A 25 14.89 11.62 2.21
C GLN A 25 15.85 12.78 1.90
N GLN A 26 15.78 13.36 0.70
CA GLN A 26 16.46 14.61 0.39
C GLN A 26 15.97 15.74 1.32
N ASN A 27 16.88 16.62 1.71
CA ASN A 27 16.56 17.75 2.58
C ASN A 27 15.64 18.74 1.84
N ASP A 28 15.96 19.02 0.57
CA ASP A 28 15.10 19.79 -0.32
C ASP A 28 13.92 18.92 -0.78
N LEU A 29 12.70 19.44 -0.64
CA LEU A 29 11.48 18.76 -1.04
C LEU A 29 11.35 18.64 -2.56
N ASP A 30 11.84 19.63 -3.31
CA ASP A 30 11.71 19.69 -4.77
C ASP A 30 12.64 18.69 -5.47
N GLU A 31 13.72 18.29 -4.78
CA GLU A 31 14.65 17.28 -5.26
C GLU A 31 14.18 15.85 -5.01
N ARG A 32 13.16 15.65 -4.15
CA ARG A 32 12.68 14.30 -3.79
C ARG A 32 12.08 13.60 -5.01
N ARG A 33 12.49 12.36 -5.22
CA ARG A 33 11.91 11.47 -6.24
C ARG A 33 11.41 10.22 -5.56
N ASN A 34 10.28 10.34 -4.86
CA ASN A 34 9.66 9.20 -4.19
C ASN A 34 9.30 8.10 -5.20
N ILE A 35 9.42 6.84 -4.79
CA ILE A 35 9.02 5.70 -5.62
C ILE A 35 7.61 5.30 -5.20
N VAL A 36 6.67 5.34 -6.15
CA VAL A 36 5.25 5.10 -5.91
C VAL A 36 4.81 3.81 -6.60
N LYS A 37 4.06 2.97 -5.89
CA LYS A 37 3.33 1.82 -6.44
C LYS A 37 1.88 1.87 -5.97
N VAL A 38 0.96 1.57 -6.87
CA VAL A 38 -0.49 1.69 -6.63
C VAL A 38 -1.15 0.34 -6.79
N LEU A 39 -1.64 -0.21 -5.68
CA LEU A 39 -2.41 -1.43 -5.65
C LEU A 39 -3.89 -1.06 -5.81
N ALA A 40 -4.36 -1.09 -7.06
CA ALA A 40 -5.77 -0.94 -7.35
C ALA A 40 -6.57 -2.14 -6.82
N PRO A 41 -7.87 -1.96 -6.53
CA PRO A 41 -8.77 -3.07 -6.25
C PRO A 41 -8.69 -4.06 -7.40
N ALA A 42 -8.68 -5.36 -7.08
CA ALA A 42 -8.70 -6.39 -8.11
C ALA A 42 -9.89 -6.15 -9.04
N GLY A 43 -9.62 -5.77 -10.29
CA GLY A 43 -10.56 -6.01 -11.37
C GLY A 43 -10.95 -7.49 -11.35
N ASN A 44 -12.15 -7.78 -11.84
CA ASN A 44 -12.71 -9.12 -11.95
C ASN A 44 -11.64 -10.14 -12.42
N ASN A 45 -11.13 -10.92 -11.45
CA ASN A 45 -10.66 -12.29 -11.56
C ASN A 45 -9.29 -12.58 -10.89
N GLU A 46 -8.41 -11.60 -10.61
CA GLU A 46 -7.13 -11.88 -9.95
C GLU A 46 -6.94 -11.18 -8.60
N GLY A 47 -6.95 -11.99 -7.52
CA GLY A 47 -6.63 -11.62 -6.14
C GLY A 47 -7.78 -11.01 -5.33
N VAL A 48 -9.01 -11.40 -5.69
CA VAL A 48 -10.24 -11.22 -4.89
C VAL A 48 -10.08 -11.82 -3.48
N VAL A 49 -9.34 -12.94 -3.32
CA VAL A 49 -9.19 -13.64 -2.03
C VAL A 49 -8.46 -12.83 -0.96
N ASN A 50 -7.43 -12.06 -1.33
CA ASN A 50 -6.67 -11.23 -0.39
C ASN A 50 -7.51 -10.05 0.14
N PHE A 51 -8.52 -9.65 -0.63
CA PHE A 51 -9.40 -8.53 -0.34
C PHE A 51 -10.77 -8.95 0.22
N GLN A 52 -11.01 -10.26 0.44
CA GLN A 52 -12.23 -10.73 1.09
C GLN A 52 -12.31 -10.28 2.55
N ARG A 53 -13.52 -10.39 3.14
CA ARG A 53 -13.70 -10.19 4.58
C ARG A 53 -12.81 -11.14 5.38
N PRO A 54 -11.93 -10.65 6.27
CA PRO A 54 -11.12 -11.51 7.12
C PRO A 54 -11.99 -12.37 8.05
N ILE A 55 -11.85 -13.69 7.92
CA ILE A 55 -12.48 -14.64 8.84
C ILE A 55 -11.56 -14.93 10.03
N LYS A 56 -10.26 -15.10 9.74
CA LYS A 56 -9.16 -15.24 10.71
C LYS A 56 -8.59 -13.86 11.07
N SER A 57 -7.50 -13.81 11.84
CA SER A 57 -6.84 -12.55 12.23
C SER A 57 -6.39 -11.70 11.05
N CYS A 58 -5.94 -12.31 9.95
CA CYS A 58 -5.52 -11.61 8.75
C CYS A 58 -5.77 -12.42 7.48
N ASN A 59 -5.90 -11.72 6.35
CA ASN A 59 -5.80 -12.32 5.02
C ASN A 59 -4.34 -12.41 4.59
N THR A 60 -4.05 -13.29 3.63
CA THR A 60 -2.78 -13.30 2.92
C THR A 60 -2.49 -11.92 2.32
N GLY A 61 -1.28 -11.41 2.51
CA GLY A 61 -0.86 -10.11 1.98
C GLY A 61 -0.84 -10.08 0.45
N ARG A 62 -1.16 -8.91 -0.12
CA ARG A 62 -0.99 -8.60 -1.54
C ARG A 62 -0.12 -7.35 -1.67
N GLY A 63 0.82 -7.36 -2.62
CA GLY A 63 1.74 -6.26 -2.86
C GLY A 63 2.67 -6.58 -4.03
N TYR A 64 3.86 -6.00 -4.03
CA TYR A 64 4.84 -6.14 -5.10
C TYR A 64 6.07 -6.88 -4.61
N ALA A 65 6.26 -8.13 -5.06
CA ALA A 65 7.46 -8.90 -4.74
C ALA A 65 8.75 -8.21 -5.23
N LYS A 66 8.65 -7.44 -6.33
CA LYS A 66 9.71 -6.60 -6.87
C LYS A 66 9.30 -5.12 -6.77
N PHE A 67 9.32 -4.57 -5.56
CA PHE A 67 8.89 -3.19 -5.31
C PHE A 67 9.88 -2.17 -5.91
N VAL A 68 11.15 -2.26 -5.52
CA VAL A 68 12.27 -1.44 -6.01
C VAL A 68 13.52 -2.31 -6.15
N PRO A 69 14.25 -2.23 -7.28
CA PRO A 69 15.57 -2.86 -7.40
C PRO A 69 16.57 -2.37 -6.34
N HIS A 70 17.45 -3.25 -5.86
CA HIS A 70 18.41 -2.92 -4.80
C HIS A 70 19.53 -1.96 -5.23
N ASP A 71 19.84 -1.90 -6.52
CA ASP A 71 20.71 -0.88 -7.09
C ASP A 71 20.02 0.50 -7.06
N VAL A 72 18.75 0.57 -7.47
CA VAL A 72 17.95 1.82 -7.45
C VAL A 72 17.79 2.38 -6.05
N ILE A 73 17.49 1.56 -5.03
CA ILE A 73 17.30 2.06 -3.65
C ILE A 73 18.57 2.72 -3.08
N ARG A 74 19.75 2.42 -3.65
CA ARG A 74 21.04 3.01 -3.25
C ARG A 74 21.43 4.26 -4.06
N THR A 75 20.67 4.63 -5.09
CA THR A 75 21.00 5.78 -5.97
C THR A 75 20.67 7.14 -5.37
N ARG A 76 19.78 7.19 -4.36
CA ARG A 76 19.32 8.43 -3.70
C ARG A 76 19.20 8.21 -2.20
N ARG A 77 18.64 9.17 -1.46
CA ARG A 77 18.47 9.11 0.00
C ARG A 77 17.23 8.30 0.41
N TYR A 78 16.95 7.18 -0.25
CA TYR A 78 15.87 6.29 0.19
C TYR A 78 16.20 5.61 1.52
N ILE A 79 17.48 5.34 1.77
CA ILE A 79 18.04 4.89 3.05
C ILE A 79 18.92 6.02 3.58
N ARG A 80 18.68 6.45 4.82
CA ARG A 80 19.50 7.44 5.52
C ARG A 80 19.55 7.04 6.98
N ASP A 81 20.75 7.06 7.57
CA ASP A 81 20.96 6.68 8.98
C ASP A 81 20.36 5.29 9.30
N ASP A 82 20.57 4.35 8.38
CA ASP A 82 20.02 2.98 8.42
C ASP A 82 18.48 2.90 8.53
N MET A 83 17.79 3.95 8.07
CA MET A 83 16.32 4.06 8.15
C MET A 83 15.70 4.35 6.78
N MET A 84 14.51 3.77 6.57
CA MET A 84 13.63 3.99 5.42
C MET A 84 12.24 4.41 5.88
N TYR A 85 11.57 5.23 5.07
CA TYR A 85 10.18 5.60 5.31
C TYR A 85 9.28 5.11 4.17
N LEU A 86 8.23 4.38 4.54
CA LEU A 86 7.18 3.93 3.64
C LEU A 86 5.86 4.59 4.05
N LYS A 87 5.33 5.46 3.19
CA LYS A 87 4.01 6.06 3.37
C LYS A 87 2.97 5.18 2.67
N ILE A 88 1.92 4.80 3.40
CA ILE A 88 0.77 4.06 2.88
C ILE A 88 -0.44 4.97 2.91
N GLU A 89 -1.07 5.17 1.76
CA GLU A 89 -2.31 5.92 1.62
C GLU A 89 -3.39 4.94 1.16
N VAL A 90 -4.53 4.91 1.85
CA VAL A 90 -5.70 4.12 1.48
C VAL A 90 -6.80 5.11 1.13
N GLU A 91 -7.33 5.04 -0.09
CA GLU A 91 -8.39 5.95 -0.50
C GLU A 91 -9.65 5.76 0.38
N PRO A 92 -10.32 6.85 0.79
CA PRO A 92 -11.57 6.76 1.52
C PRO A 92 -12.64 6.04 0.70
N THR A 93 -13.53 5.31 1.37
CA THR A 93 -14.73 4.81 0.69
C THR A 93 -15.60 6.00 0.33
N ALA A 94 -16.02 6.14 -0.93
CA ALA A 94 -16.96 7.19 -1.32
C ALA A 94 -18.21 7.11 -0.43
N THR A 95 -18.49 8.19 0.31
CA THR A 95 -19.70 8.29 1.12
C THR A 95 -20.89 8.33 0.17
N VAL A 96 -21.77 7.33 0.23
CA VAL A 96 -23.07 7.41 -0.43
C VAL A 96 -23.87 8.44 0.38
N GLY A 97 -24.04 9.64 -0.18
CA GLY A 97 -24.97 10.65 0.30
C GLY A 97 -26.39 10.38 -0.18
#